data_AF-A0A7J5J9F1-F1
#
_entry.id   AF-A0A7J5J9F1-F1
#
_cell.length_a   1.000
_cell.length_b   1.000
_cell.length_c   1.000
_cell.angle_alpha   90.00
_cell.angle_beta   90.00
_cell.angle_gamma   90.00
#
_symmetry.space_group_name_H-M   'P 1'
#
loop_
_entity.id
_entity.type
_entity.pdbx_description
1 polymer ?
#
loop_
_entity_poly.entity_id
_entity_poly.type
_entity_poly.pdbx_seq_one_letter_code
_entity_poly.pdbx_strand_id
1 'polypeptide(L)'
;MAKKKEKKAGKRMKKSEMSERLISLFHTKPNETFSLKQLSSSLNLTTHPLKMLCADIITEMIEDDFLQEVEKGHYKLNDHGLIMTGVFQRKSNGKNSFIPDDGGETIFIAERNSAHAMNNDKVKIALFAKRKNRNPEGEVIEILERANDTFVGTLKVEKFYAFLLTENRTLANDIFIPKDKLKGGKNGDKAVVKIVEWPEEAKNPIGQVIDILGKAGENTTEMHA
;
A
#
# COMPACT_ATOMS: atom_id res chain seq x y z
N MET A 1 47.61 42.84 36.59
CA MET A 1 47.50 42.33 35.20
C MET A 1 46.47 41.20 35.17
N ALA A 2 45.29 41.44 34.60
CA ALA A 2 44.22 40.45 34.56
C ALA A 2 44.43 39.47 33.38
N LYS A 3 44.55 38.18 33.68
CA LYS A 3 44.66 37.10 32.68
C LYS A 3 43.36 37.01 31.86
N LYS A 4 43.46 37.31 30.57
CA LYS A 4 42.40 37.11 29.58
C LYS A 4 42.18 35.60 29.39
N LYS A 5 41.07 35.06 29.90
CA LYS A 5 40.63 33.68 29.62
C LYS A 5 40.16 33.62 28.16
N GLU A 6 40.94 33.00 27.30
CA GLU A 6 40.50 32.60 25.96
C GLU A 6 39.30 31.64 26.09
N LYS A 7 38.14 32.07 25.60
CA LYS A 7 37.00 31.17 25.42
C LYS A 7 37.35 30.21 24.28
N LYS A 8 37.62 28.95 24.59
CA LYS A 8 37.69 27.87 23.59
C LYS A 8 36.43 27.92 22.75
N ALA A 9 36.58 28.20 21.45
CA ALA A 9 35.48 28.12 20.49
C ALA A 9 34.93 26.68 20.52
N GLY A 10 33.73 26.51 21.06
CA GLY A 10 33.06 25.22 21.11
C GLY A 10 32.95 24.63 19.71
N LYS A 11 33.18 23.32 19.58
CA LYS A 11 33.09 22.58 18.33
C LYS A 11 31.75 22.91 17.65
N ARG A 12 31.79 23.54 16.47
CA ARG A 12 30.59 23.88 15.69
C ARG A 12 29.83 22.59 15.40
N MET A 13 28.56 22.55 15.81
CA MET A 13 27.67 21.40 15.51
C MET A 13 27.60 21.20 14.00
N LYS A 14 27.74 19.94 13.57
CA LYS A 14 27.65 19.57 12.15
C LYS A 14 26.18 19.35 11.77
N LYS A 15 25.88 19.50 10.47
CA LYS A 15 24.55 19.22 9.91
C LYS A 15 24.08 17.80 10.25
N SER A 16 24.94 16.79 10.06
CA SER A 16 24.63 15.39 10.38
C SER A 16 24.20 15.17 11.84
N GLU A 17 24.90 15.81 12.78
CA GLU A 17 24.60 15.72 14.21
C GLU A 17 23.23 16.35 14.54
N MET A 18 22.89 17.47 13.89
CA MET A 18 21.57 18.11 14.05
C MET A 18 20.45 17.24 13.45
N SER A 19 20.68 16.67 12.26
CA SER A 19 19.74 15.76 11.60
C SER A 19 19.44 14.53 12.48
N GLU A 20 20.47 13.88 13.03
CA GLU A 20 20.30 12.73 13.94
C GLU A 20 19.43 13.08 15.16
N ARG A 21 19.65 14.26 15.75
CA ARG A 21 18.86 14.73 16.90
C ARG A 21 17.41 15.01 16.54
N LEU A 22 17.16 15.63 15.38
CA LEU A 22 15.81 15.88 14.88
C LEU A 22 15.08 14.57 14.59
N ILE A 23 15.72 13.65 13.87
CA ILE A 23 15.21 12.30 13.58
C ILE A 23 14.81 11.59 14.88
N SER A 24 15.72 11.57 15.87
CA SER A 24 15.45 10.95 17.18
C SER A 24 14.26 11.59 17.91
N LEU A 25 14.14 12.93 17.87
CA LEU A 25 13.04 13.64 18.51
C LEU A 25 11.69 13.25 17.89
N PHE A 26 11.58 13.32 16.56
CA PHE A 26 10.34 13.02 15.85
C PHE A 26 9.96 11.53 15.94
N HIS A 27 10.93 10.61 15.96
CA HIS A 27 10.62 9.19 16.19
C HIS A 27 10.16 8.87 17.61
N THR A 28 10.65 9.60 18.62
CA THR A 28 10.22 9.39 20.01
C THR A 28 8.76 9.81 20.20
N LYS A 29 8.28 10.75 19.39
CA LYS A 29 6.96 11.39 19.50
C LYS A 29 6.32 11.56 18.11
N PRO A 30 5.97 10.45 17.42
CA PRO A 30 5.59 10.49 16.00
C PRO A 30 4.29 11.26 15.73
N ASN A 31 3.36 11.28 16.69
CA ASN A 31 2.05 11.94 16.54
C ASN A 31 2.03 13.38 17.08
N GLU A 32 3.15 13.89 17.62
CA GLU A 32 3.21 15.22 18.22
C GLU A 32 3.65 16.26 17.16
N THR A 33 3.00 17.42 17.17
CA THR A 33 3.38 18.57 16.34
C THR A 33 4.33 19.48 17.13
N PHE A 34 5.38 19.95 16.45
CA PHE A 34 6.40 20.83 17.02
C PHE A 34 6.59 22.07 16.16
N SER A 35 6.59 23.23 16.81
CA SER A 35 7.06 24.49 16.22
C SER A 35 8.59 24.61 16.25
N LEU A 36 9.17 25.49 15.41
CA LEU A 36 10.60 25.82 15.48
C LEU A 36 11.05 26.24 16.89
N LYS A 37 10.17 26.90 17.65
CA LYS A 37 10.45 27.32 19.03
C LYS A 37 10.53 26.12 19.98
N GLN A 38 9.61 25.16 19.84
CA GLN A 38 9.64 23.92 20.62
C GLN A 38 10.85 23.06 20.26
N LEU A 39 11.14 22.87 18.97
CA LEU A 39 12.33 22.15 18.49
C LEU A 39 13.61 22.76 19.05
N SER A 40 13.75 24.09 18.96
CA SER A 40 14.91 24.81 19.50
C SER A 40 15.07 24.61 21.01
N SER A 41 13.96 24.59 21.75
CA SER A 41 13.97 24.40 23.20
C SER A 41 14.33 22.96 23.57
N SER A 42 13.68 21.97 22.96
CA SER A 42 13.92 20.55 23.18
C SER A 42 15.35 20.11 22.83
N LEU A 43 15.93 20.70 21.79
CA LEU A 43 17.29 20.40 21.34
C LEU A 43 18.37 21.29 21.97
N ASN A 44 18.00 22.19 22.90
CA ASN A 44 18.90 23.15 23.56
C ASN A 44 19.66 24.07 22.57
N LEU A 45 18.99 24.53 21.51
CA LEU A 45 19.55 25.42 20.49
C LEU A 45 19.50 26.87 20.96
N THR A 46 20.57 27.32 21.62
CA THR A 46 20.61 28.65 22.26
C THR A 46 21.07 29.77 21.33
N THR A 47 21.84 29.46 20.28
CA THR A 47 22.44 30.46 19.39
C THR A 47 21.67 30.64 18.08
N HIS A 48 21.70 31.84 17.51
CA HIS A 48 21.05 32.13 16.22
C HIS A 48 21.52 31.20 15.09
N PRO A 49 22.82 30.90 14.92
CA PRO A 49 23.28 29.97 13.88
C PRO A 49 22.71 28.55 14.01
N LEU A 50 22.53 28.04 15.24
CA LEU A 50 21.95 26.72 15.46
C LEU A 50 20.45 26.69 15.12
N LYS A 51 19.73 27.76 15.43
CA LYS A 51 18.30 27.89 15.09
C LYS A 51 18.08 27.96 13.58
N MET A 52 18.94 28.68 12.86
CA MET A 52 18.92 28.71 11.39
C MET A 52 19.23 27.35 10.80
N LEU A 53 20.27 26.66 11.28
CA LEU A 53 20.60 25.30 10.82
C LEU A 53 19.43 24.32 11.05
N CYS A 54 18.73 24.44 12.18
CA CYS A 54 17.53 23.64 12.43
C CYS A 54 16.42 23.95 11.42
N ALA A 55 16.14 25.22 11.13
CA ALA A 55 15.12 25.61 10.17
C ALA A 55 15.44 25.14 8.74
N ASP A 56 16.71 25.24 8.33
CA ASP A 56 17.17 24.75 7.04
C ASP A 56 16.96 23.23 6.93
N ILE A 57 17.36 22.45 7.94
CA ILE A 57 17.17 20.99 7.94
C ILE A 57 15.69 20.60 8.00
N ILE A 58 14.85 21.34 8.73
CA ILE A 58 13.40 21.10 8.72
C ILE A 58 12.83 21.31 7.31
N THR A 59 13.26 22.37 6.62
CA THR A 59 12.83 22.65 5.25
C THR A 59 13.24 21.49 4.32
N GLU A 60 14.49 21.03 4.42
CA GLU A 60 14.95 19.85 3.68
C GLU A 60 14.15 18.58 4.04
N MET A 61 13.85 18.35 5.32
CA MET A 61 13.06 17.20 5.77
C MET A 61 11.61 17.25 5.29
N ILE A 62 11.04 18.44 5.05
CA ILE A 62 9.73 18.60 4.41
C ILE A 62 9.85 18.36 2.90
N GLU A 63 10.88 18.89 2.26
CA GLU A 63 11.15 18.61 0.83
C GLU A 63 11.37 17.11 0.57
N ASP A 64 11.99 16.40 1.51
CA ASP A 64 12.21 14.96 1.50
C ASP A 64 11.00 14.15 2.03
N ASP A 65 9.90 14.82 2.38
CA ASP A 65 8.65 14.22 2.88
C ASP A 65 8.81 13.43 4.19
N PHE A 66 9.92 13.60 4.93
CA PHE A 66 10.13 13.01 6.26
C PHE A 66 9.29 13.71 7.33
N LEU A 67 9.06 15.02 7.16
CA LEU A 67 8.16 15.83 7.99
C LEU A 67 7.06 16.42 7.13
N GLN A 68 5.92 16.69 7.74
CA GLN A 68 4.87 17.49 7.13
C GLN A 68 4.56 18.72 7.99
N GLU A 69 4.22 19.82 7.34
CA GLU A 69 3.76 21.04 7.98
C GLU A 69 2.22 21.02 8.07
N VAL A 70 1.70 20.73 9.27
CA VAL A 70 0.25 20.59 9.50
C VAL A 70 -0.43 21.95 9.55
N GLU A 71 0.25 22.90 10.18
CA GLU A 71 -0.12 24.30 10.26
C GLU A 71 1.14 25.13 10.09
N LYS A 72 1.00 26.37 9.65
CA LYS A 72 2.15 27.26 9.42
C LYS A 72 3.07 27.31 10.64
N GLY A 73 4.32 26.90 10.44
CA GLY A 73 5.37 26.84 11.45
C GLY A 73 5.30 25.65 12.41
N HIS A 74 4.43 24.65 12.17
CA HIS A 74 4.25 23.46 13.01
C HIS A 74 4.44 22.18 12.19
N TYR A 75 5.41 21.38 12.61
CA TYR A 75 5.88 20.20 11.89
C TYR A 75 5.60 18.96 12.72
N LYS A 76 5.15 17.89 12.08
CA LYS A 76 5.15 16.55 12.69
C LYS A 76 5.89 15.59 11.78
N LEU A 77 6.22 14.43 12.33
CA LEU A 77 6.67 13.31 11.49
C LEU A 77 5.64 13.10 10.39
N ASN A 78 6.11 13.00 9.15
CA ASN A 78 5.20 12.67 8.07
C ASN A 78 4.77 11.23 8.24
N ASP A 79 3.58 11.09 8.78
CA ASP A 79 2.84 9.86 8.94
C ASP A 79 1.88 9.64 7.78
N HIS A 80 2.13 10.21 6.58
CA HIS A 80 1.59 9.64 5.34
C HIS A 80 1.84 8.16 5.45
N GLY A 81 0.79 7.44 5.84
CA GLY A 81 0.99 6.25 6.63
C GLY A 81 1.91 5.37 5.82
N LEU A 82 2.96 4.86 6.45
CA LEU A 82 3.60 3.65 5.93
C LEU A 82 2.54 2.64 5.53
N ILE A 83 1.32 2.75 6.08
CA ILE A 83 0.14 2.03 5.74
C ILE A 83 -1.05 2.97 5.45
N MET A 84 -1.77 2.77 4.33
CA MET A 84 -3.02 3.46 3.99
C MET A 84 -4.13 2.45 3.63
N THR A 85 -5.41 2.84 3.76
CA THR A 85 -6.56 2.04 3.31
C THR A 85 -7.35 2.74 2.21
N GLY A 86 -7.91 1.95 1.29
CA GLY A 86 -8.54 2.48 0.09
C GLY A 86 -8.91 1.40 -0.91
N VAL A 87 -9.23 1.81 -2.13
CA VAL A 87 -9.70 0.92 -3.20
C VAL A 87 -8.59 0.66 -4.21
N PHE A 88 -8.33 -0.61 -4.51
CA PHE A 88 -7.40 -1.03 -5.55
C PHE A 88 -8.08 -1.05 -6.92
N GLN A 89 -7.46 -0.39 -7.90
CA GLN A 89 -7.88 -0.41 -9.30
C GLN A 89 -6.84 -1.14 -10.15
N ARG A 90 -7.24 -2.30 -10.68
CA ARG A 90 -6.41 -3.11 -11.56
C ARG A 90 -6.59 -2.68 -13.00
N LYS A 91 -5.49 -2.57 -13.75
CA LYS A 91 -5.51 -2.27 -15.18
C LYS A 91 -4.87 -3.42 -15.95
N SER A 92 -5.40 -3.70 -17.14
CA SER A 92 -4.91 -4.78 -18.02
C SER A 92 -3.46 -4.62 -18.45
N ASN A 93 -2.91 -3.41 -18.37
CA ASN A 93 -1.50 -3.10 -18.66
C ASN A 93 -0.57 -3.23 -17.44
N GLY A 94 -1.07 -3.69 -16.29
CA GLY A 94 -0.31 -3.86 -15.04
C GLY A 94 0.10 -2.55 -14.34
N LYS A 95 -0.38 -1.40 -14.84
CA LYS A 95 -0.18 -0.08 -14.20
C LYS A 95 -1.35 0.20 -13.27
N ASN A 96 -1.37 -0.49 -12.14
CA ASN A 96 -2.48 -0.44 -11.19
C ASN A 96 -2.43 0.86 -10.37
N SER A 97 -3.53 1.16 -9.70
CA SER A 97 -3.69 2.39 -8.94
C SER A 97 -4.41 2.09 -7.63
N PHE A 98 -4.08 2.82 -6.58
CA PHE A 98 -4.77 2.79 -5.31
C PHE A 98 -5.38 4.15 -5.03
N ILE A 99 -6.65 4.17 -4.66
CA ILE A 99 -7.39 5.39 -4.32
C ILE A 99 -7.58 5.40 -2.81
N PRO A 100 -6.94 6.33 -2.09
CA PRO A 100 -7.09 6.47 -0.64
C PRO A 100 -8.54 6.75 -0.21
N ASP A 101 -8.95 6.18 0.93
CA ASP A 101 -10.26 6.47 1.56
C ASP A 101 -10.37 7.94 2.02
N ASP A 102 -9.24 8.58 2.35
CA ASP A 102 -9.17 9.97 2.83
C ASP A 102 -9.25 11.03 1.72
N GLY A 103 -9.37 10.61 0.46
CA GLY A 103 -9.44 11.50 -0.70
C GLY A 103 -8.08 12.08 -1.13
N GLY A 104 -6.97 11.53 -0.63
CA GLY A 104 -5.62 11.89 -1.05
C GLY A 104 -5.29 11.55 -2.52
N GLU A 105 -4.05 11.82 -2.91
CA GLU A 105 -3.58 11.53 -4.27
C GLU A 105 -3.60 10.03 -4.58
N THR A 106 -3.87 9.68 -5.83
CA THR A 106 -3.81 8.28 -6.30
C THR A 106 -2.37 7.77 -6.27
N ILE A 107 -2.19 6.59 -5.68
CA ILE A 107 -0.87 5.95 -5.53
C ILE A 107 -0.70 4.89 -6.61
N PHE A 108 0.46 4.86 -7.24
CA PHE A 108 0.78 3.83 -8.24
C PHE A 108 1.14 2.52 -7.54
N ILE A 109 0.54 1.41 -8.00
CA ILE A 109 0.91 0.06 -7.56
C ILE A 109 1.36 -0.74 -8.78
N ALA A 110 2.60 -1.22 -8.76
CA ALA A 110 3.09 -2.11 -9.80
C ALA A 110 2.41 -3.49 -9.67
N GLU A 111 2.21 -4.19 -10.78
CA GLU A 111 1.62 -5.55 -10.79
C GLU A 111 2.29 -6.50 -9.78
N ARG A 112 3.63 -6.52 -9.73
CA ARG A 112 4.41 -7.34 -8.78
C ARG A 112 4.17 -7.00 -7.30
N ASN A 113 3.65 -5.82 -7.01
CA ASN A 113 3.36 -5.31 -5.67
C ASN A 113 1.85 -5.31 -5.37
N SER A 114 1.05 -5.90 -6.25
CA SER A 114 -0.41 -5.90 -6.12
C SER A 114 -0.92 -7.06 -5.26
N ALA A 115 -0.02 -7.95 -4.81
CA ALA A 115 -0.36 -9.24 -4.23
C ALA A 115 -1.43 -9.94 -5.10
N HIS A 116 -2.48 -10.46 -4.48
CA HIS A 116 -3.65 -11.02 -5.16
C HIS A 116 -4.85 -10.06 -5.20
N ALA A 117 -4.63 -8.74 -5.09
CA ALA A 117 -5.71 -7.78 -5.12
C ALA A 117 -6.42 -7.80 -6.49
N MET A 118 -7.73 -7.94 -6.45
CA MET A 118 -8.60 -7.86 -7.62
C MET A 118 -9.12 -6.44 -7.80
N ASN A 119 -9.63 -6.16 -8.99
CA ASN A 119 -10.16 -4.84 -9.28
C ASN A 119 -11.31 -4.51 -8.32
N ASN A 120 -11.25 -3.31 -7.75
CA ASN A 120 -12.16 -2.75 -6.75
C ASN A 120 -12.06 -3.36 -5.34
N ASP A 121 -11.10 -4.26 -5.06
CA ASP A 121 -10.88 -4.74 -3.70
C ASP A 121 -10.57 -3.56 -2.76
N LYS A 122 -11.12 -3.61 -1.54
CA LYS A 122 -10.68 -2.72 -0.47
C LYS A 122 -9.41 -3.29 0.13
N VAL A 123 -8.34 -2.51 0.09
CA VAL A 123 -7.01 -2.96 0.47
C VAL A 123 -6.37 -2.01 1.45
N LYS A 124 -5.38 -2.55 2.14
CA LYS A 124 -4.39 -1.82 2.90
C LYS A 124 -3.07 -1.91 2.13
N ILE A 125 -2.47 -0.76 1.85
CA ILE A 125 -1.20 -0.66 1.14
C ILE A 125 -0.11 -0.14 2.06
N ALA A 126 1.14 -0.46 1.76
CA ALA A 126 2.29 0.25 2.27
C ALA A 126 2.93 1.17 1.22
N LEU A 127 3.27 2.39 1.63
CA LEU A 127 3.94 3.36 0.76
C LEU A 127 5.44 3.09 0.70
N PHE A 128 6.03 3.19 -0.49
CA PHE A 128 7.48 3.22 -0.64
C PHE A 128 8.05 4.60 -0.33
N ALA A 129 9.33 4.62 0.03
CA ALA A 129 10.07 5.86 0.20
C ALA A 129 9.97 6.72 -1.07
N LYS A 130 9.39 7.91 -0.92
CA LYS A 130 9.22 8.87 -2.01
C LYS A 130 10.59 9.27 -2.55
N ARG A 131 10.71 9.27 -3.87
CA ARG A 131 11.92 9.74 -4.57
C ARG A 131 11.60 11.06 -5.25
N LYS A 132 12.53 12.01 -5.21
CA LYS A 132 12.39 13.32 -5.88
C LYS A 132 11.97 13.13 -7.35
N ASN A 133 10.95 13.87 -7.77
CA ASN A 133 10.35 13.82 -9.12
C ASN A 133 9.75 12.46 -9.55
N ARG A 134 9.33 11.61 -8.60
CA ARG A 134 8.58 10.38 -8.88
C ARG A 134 7.20 10.47 -8.24
N ASN A 135 6.22 9.88 -8.91
CA ASN A 135 4.88 9.73 -8.33
C ASN A 135 4.95 8.81 -7.09
N PRO A 136 4.03 8.98 -6.13
CA PRO A 136 3.89 8.04 -5.03
C PRO A 136 3.69 6.61 -5.54
N GLU A 137 4.45 5.67 -4.95
CA GLU A 137 4.34 4.24 -5.26
C GLU A 137 4.15 3.45 -3.95
N GLY A 138 3.53 2.28 -4.03
CA GLY A 138 3.36 1.39 -2.89
C GLY A 138 3.17 -0.07 -3.26
N GLU A 139 2.85 -0.86 -2.25
CA GLU A 139 2.51 -2.28 -2.34
C GLU A 139 1.28 -2.63 -1.51
N VAL A 140 0.48 -3.58 -1.99
CA VAL A 140 -0.63 -4.13 -1.21
C VAL A 140 -0.05 -5.06 -0.15
N ILE A 141 -0.35 -4.79 1.12
CA ILE A 141 0.09 -5.62 2.25
C ILE A 141 -1.06 -6.47 2.81
N GLU A 142 -2.31 -6.08 2.59
CA GLU A 142 -3.48 -6.82 3.06
C GLU A 142 -4.72 -6.47 2.22
N ILE A 143 -5.57 -7.46 1.95
CA ILE A 143 -6.87 -7.27 1.29
C ILE A 143 -7.93 -7.33 2.37
N LEU A 144 -8.56 -6.18 2.64
CA LEU A 144 -9.53 -6.00 3.73
C LEU A 144 -10.91 -6.53 3.34
N GLU A 145 -11.31 -6.28 2.09
CA GLU A 145 -12.60 -6.69 1.56
C GLU A 145 -12.48 -6.99 0.06
N ARG A 146 -13.04 -8.13 -0.38
CA ARG A 146 -13.08 -8.51 -1.79
C ARG A 146 -14.30 -7.86 -2.46
N ALA A 147 -14.10 -7.21 -3.60
CA ALA A 147 -15.23 -6.68 -4.37
C ALA A 147 -16.07 -7.79 -5.02
N ASN A 148 -15.41 -8.88 -5.44
CA ASN A 148 -16.06 -10.06 -5.98
C ASN A 148 -15.31 -11.30 -5.47
N ASP A 149 -16.04 -12.25 -4.91
CA ASP A 149 -15.49 -13.56 -4.52
C ASP A 149 -16.10 -14.72 -5.33
N THR A 150 -17.06 -14.40 -6.20
CA THR A 150 -17.86 -15.37 -6.94
C THR A 150 -17.77 -15.08 -8.43
N PHE A 151 -17.53 -16.12 -9.21
CA PHE A 151 -17.22 -16.02 -10.63
C PHE A 151 -18.02 -17.05 -11.42
N VAL A 152 -18.43 -16.66 -12.62
CA VAL A 152 -19.11 -17.54 -13.57
C VAL A 152 -18.14 -17.87 -14.70
N GLY A 153 -18.14 -19.14 -15.11
CA GLY A 153 -17.28 -19.60 -16.18
C GLY A 153 -17.55 -21.04 -16.55
N THR A 154 -16.68 -21.59 -17.41
CA THR A 154 -16.79 -22.97 -17.89
C THR A 154 -15.83 -23.88 -17.11
N LEU A 155 -16.35 -25.00 -16.62
CA LEU A 155 -15.55 -26.01 -15.93
C LEU A 155 -14.71 -26.81 -16.92
N LYS A 156 -13.39 -26.79 -16.70
CA LYS A 156 -12.45 -27.74 -17.31
C LYS A 156 -12.09 -28.80 -16.29
N VAL A 157 -12.66 -30.00 -16.43
CA VAL A 157 -12.54 -31.07 -15.44
C VAL A 157 -11.52 -32.11 -15.88
N GLU A 158 -10.47 -32.26 -15.07
CA GLU A 158 -9.44 -33.29 -15.23
C GLU A 158 -9.72 -34.47 -14.28
N LYS A 159 -8.86 -35.50 -14.36
CA LYS A 159 -9.00 -36.73 -13.55
C LYS A 159 -9.03 -36.46 -12.04
N PHE A 160 -8.17 -35.56 -11.55
CA PHE A 160 -7.96 -35.32 -10.12
C PHE A 160 -8.34 -33.91 -9.62
N TYR A 161 -8.64 -32.98 -10.52
CA TYR A 161 -8.97 -31.59 -10.20
C TYR A 161 -9.77 -30.97 -11.34
N ALA A 162 -10.21 -29.73 -11.17
CA ALA A 162 -10.79 -28.93 -12.24
C ALA A 162 -10.29 -27.49 -12.19
N PHE A 163 -10.56 -26.75 -13.25
CA PHE A 163 -10.42 -25.30 -13.31
C PHE A 163 -11.73 -24.65 -13.74
N LEU A 164 -12.01 -23.45 -13.24
CA LEU A 164 -12.99 -22.55 -13.86
C LEU A 164 -12.27 -21.62 -14.83
N LEU A 165 -12.66 -21.69 -16.11
CA LEU A 165 -12.24 -20.74 -17.13
C LEU A 165 -13.26 -19.59 -17.17
N THR A 166 -12.86 -18.40 -16.72
CA THR A 166 -13.72 -17.20 -16.74
C THR A 166 -13.75 -16.59 -18.14
N GLU A 167 -14.92 -16.19 -18.63
CA GLU A 167 -15.08 -15.66 -19.99
C GLU A 167 -14.49 -14.24 -20.16
N ASN A 168 -14.59 -13.44 -19.11
CA ASN A 168 -13.93 -12.14 -19.04
C ASN A 168 -12.64 -12.29 -18.23
N ARG A 169 -11.55 -11.67 -18.70
CA ARG A 169 -10.23 -11.54 -18.02
C ARG A 169 -10.29 -10.71 -16.71
N THR A 170 -11.41 -10.76 -16.01
CA THR A 170 -11.63 -10.16 -14.69
C THR A 170 -10.64 -10.70 -13.68
N LEU A 171 -10.38 -12.01 -13.72
CA LEU A 171 -9.24 -12.65 -13.10
C LEU A 171 -8.15 -12.88 -14.16
N ALA A 172 -6.90 -12.59 -13.79
CA ALA A 172 -5.75 -12.88 -14.64
C ALA A 172 -5.46 -14.38 -14.77
N ASN A 173 -5.93 -15.19 -13.81
CA ASN A 173 -5.64 -16.61 -13.67
C ASN A 173 -6.93 -17.42 -13.50
N ASP A 174 -6.90 -18.67 -13.96
CA ASP A 174 -8.00 -19.62 -13.78
C ASP A 174 -8.17 -20.01 -12.30
N ILE A 175 -9.39 -20.33 -11.88
CA ILE A 175 -9.68 -20.75 -10.49
C ILE A 175 -9.50 -22.27 -10.38
N PHE A 176 -8.57 -22.72 -9.55
CA PHE A 176 -8.37 -24.14 -9.24
C PHE A 176 -9.49 -24.67 -8.36
N ILE A 177 -10.02 -25.84 -8.69
CA ILE A 177 -11.12 -26.47 -7.96
C ILE A 177 -10.69 -27.90 -7.59
N PRO A 178 -10.51 -28.19 -6.29
CA PRO A 178 -10.33 -29.54 -5.79
C PRO A 178 -11.51 -30.45 -6.20
N LYS A 179 -11.24 -31.75 -6.44
CA LYS A 179 -12.27 -32.66 -6.97
C LYS A 179 -13.48 -32.80 -6.05
N ASP A 180 -13.27 -32.77 -4.74
CA ASP A 180 -14.29 -32.82 -3.70
C ASP A 180 -15.14 -31.54 -3.62
N LYS A 181 -14.69 -30.43 -4.24
CA LYS A 181 -15.37 -29.13 -4.30
C LYS A 181 -16.08 -28.87 -5.64
N LEU A 182 -16.20 -29.90 -6.49
CA LEU A 182 -16.76 -29.77 -7.84
C LEU A 182 -18.30 -29.84 -7.89
N LYS A 183 -18.97 -30.24 -6.80
CA LYS A 183 -20.44 -30.41 -6.72
C LYS A 183 -21.01 -31.29 -7.85
N GLY A 184 -20.23 -32.25 -8.35
CA GLY A 184 -20.64 -33.14 -9.46
C GLY A 184 -20.56 -32.53 -10.86
N GLY A 185 -20.01 -31.32 -11.00
CA GLY A 185 -19.83 -30.64 -12.29
C GLY A 185 -18.97 -31.45 -13.26
N LYS A 186 -19.32 -31.36 -14.54
CA LYS A 186 -18.67 -32.07 -15.64
C LYS A 186 -17.91 -31.10 -16.52
N ASN A 187 -17.00 -31.66 -17.32
CA ASN A 187 -16.27 -30.88 -18.31
C ASN A 187 -17.23 -30.18 -19.28
N GLY A 188 -17.02 -28.87 -19.50
CA GLY A 188 -17.84 -28.02 -20.36
C GLY A 188 -19.13 -27.50 -19.71
N ASP A 189 -19.39 -27.79 -18.43
CA ASP A 189 -20.52 -27.20 -17.72
C ASP A 189 -20.22 -25.74 -17.38
N LYS A 190 -21.21 -24.87 -17.52
CA LYS A 190 -21.16 -23.51 -17.00
C LYS A 190 -21.52 -23.56 -15.51
N ALA A 191 -20.71 -22.92 -14.69
CA ALA A 191 -20.81 -23.02 -13.24
C ALA A 191 -20.50 -21.70 -12.58
N VAL A 192 -21.08 -21.53 -11.39
CA VAL A 192 -20.77 -20.46 -10.46
C VAL A 192 -19.81 -21.00 -9.40
N VAL A 193 -18.66 -20.34 -9.23
CA VAL A 193 -17.60 -20.76 -8.32
C VAL A 193 -17.26 -19.62 -7.38
N LYS A 194 -17.16 -19.94 -6.10
CA LYS A 194 -16.67 -19.02 -5.07
C LYS A 194 -15.20 -19.31 -4.77
N ILE A 195 -14.36 -18.28 -4.76
CA ILE A 195 -12.99 -18.37 -4.25
C ILE A 195 -13.05 -18.59 -2.74
N VAL A 196 -12.39 -19.63 -2.26
CA VAL A 196 -12.30 -19.98 -0.83
C VAL A 196 -10.97 -19.58 -0.23
N GLU A 197 -9.91 -19.61 -1.03
CA GLU A 197 -8.55 -19.32 -0.56
C GLU A 197 -7.69 -18.84 -1.74
N TRP A 198 -6.74 -17.96 -1.46
CA TRP A 198 -5.69 -17.60 -2.41
C TRP A 198 -4.35 -17.47 -1.68
N PRO A 199 -3.60 -18.57 -1.53
CA PRO A 199 -2.31 -18.55 -0.86
C PRO A 199 -1.33 -17.60 -1.56
N GLU A 200 -0.51 -16.88 -0.80
CA GLU A 200 0.37 -15.80 -1.29
C GLU A 200 1.35 -16.25 -2.41
N GLU A 201 1.87 -17.47 -2.32
CA GLU A 201 2.78 -18.02 -3.33
C GLU A 201 2.03 -18.67 -4.52
N ALA A 202 0.71 -18.81 -4.42
CA ALA A 202 -0.09 -19.49 -5.44
C ALA A 202 -0.47 -18.54 -6.57
N LYS A 203 -0.16 -18.95 -7.80
CA LYS A 203 -0.62 -18.22 -8.98
C LYS A 203 -2.14 -18.23 -9.09
N ASN A 204 -2.78 -19.36 -8.79
CA ASN A 204 -4.20 -19.56 -9.01
C ASN A 204 -4.95 -19.59 -7.67
N PRO A 205 -6.11 -18.91 -7.55
CA PRO A 205 -6.97 -19.07 -6.38
C PRO A 205 -7.56 -20.48 -6.33
N ILE A 206 -7.89 -20.92 -5.12
CA ILE A 206 -8.64 -22.14 -4.85
C ILE A 206 -10.11 -21.74 -4.70
N GLY A 207 -10.99 -22.42 -5.42
CA GLY A 207 -12.42 -22.19 -5.40
C GLY A 207 -13.24 -23.45 -5.15
N GLN A 208 -14.53 -23.25 -4.94
CA GLN A 208 -15.54 -24.30 -4.82
C GLN A 208 -16.74 -23.98 -5.71
N VAL A 209 -17.29 -25.00 -6.36
CA VAL A 209 -18.52 -24.86 -7.16
C VAL A 209 -19.69 -24.63 -6.22
N ILE A 210 -20.34 -23.47 -6.31
CA ILE A 210 -21.56 -23.17 -5.57
C ILE A 210 -22.80 -23.60 -6.36
N ASP A 211 -22.76 -23.49 -7.69
CA ASP A 211 -23.85 -23.93 -8.55
C ASP A 211 -23.42 -24.34 -9.96
N ILE A 212 -24.23 -25.21 -10.58
CA ILE A 212 -24.03 -25.69 -11.95
C ILE A 212 -25.23 -25.21 -12.78
N LEU A 213 -24.96 -24.34 -13.74
CA LEU A 213 -25.99 -23.68 -14.53
C LEU A 213 -26.47 -24.55 -15.70
N GLY A 214 -25.60 -25.41 -16.22
CA GLY A 214 -25.92 -26.29 -17.34
C GLY A 214 -24.75 -26.43 -18.31
N LYS A 215 -25.02 -26.85 -19.55
CA LYS A 215 -23.98 -26.90 -20.59
C LYS A 215 -23.71 -25.51 -21.15
N ALA A 216 -22.43 -25.12 -21.21
CA ALA A 216 -22.03 -23.87 -21.84
C ALA A 216 -22.49 -23.82 -23.29
N GLY A 217 -23.02 -22.68 -23.73
CA GLY A 217 -23.57 -22.49 -25.07
C GLY A 217 -25.04 -22.90 -25.26
N GLU A 218 -25.70 -23.46 -24.24
CA GLU A 218 -27.16 -23.62 -24.27
C GLU A 218 -27.86 -22.31 -23.88
N ASN A 219 -28.86 -21.89 -24.67
CA ASN A 219 -29.54 -20.60 -24.48
C ASN A 219 -30.07 -20.38 -23.05
N THR A 220 -30.65 -21.41 -22.43
CA THR A 220 -31.15 -21.33 -21.05
C THR A 220 -30.02 -21.13 -20.04
N THR A 221 -28.90 -21.82 -20.25
CA THR A 221 -27.71 -21.70 -19.40
C THR A 221 -27.11 -20.31 -19.49
N GLU A 222 -27.01 -19.74 -20.69
CA GLU A 222 -26.47 -18.40 -20.91
C GLU A 222 -27.38 -17.30 -20.35
N MET A 223 -28.70 -17.52 -20.28
CA MET A 223 -29.63 -16.58 -19.64
C MET A 223 -29.54 -16.55 -18.11
N HIS A 224 -29.04 -17.63 -17.49
CA HIS A 224 -28.90 -17.76 -16.03
C HIS A 224 -27.46 -17.55 -15.53
N ALA A 225 -26.53 -17.28 -16.44
CA ALA A 225 -25.10 -17.10 -16.18
C ALA A 225 -24.70 -15.65 -15.90
#